data_AF-A0A3D2V4Y9-F1
#
_entry.id   AF-A0A3D2V4Y9-F1
#
_cell.length_a   1.000
_cell.length_b   1.000
_cell.length_c   1.000
_cell.angle_alpha   90.00
_cell.angle_beta   90.00
_cell.angle_gamma   90.00
#
_symmetry.space_group_name_H-M   'P 1'
#
loop_
_entity.id
_entity.type
_entity.pdbx_description
1 polymer ?
#
loop_
_entity_poly.entity_id
_entity_poly.type
_entity_poly.pdbx_seq_one_letter_code
_entity_poly.pdbx_strand_id
1 'polypeptide(L)'
;DSFDYKPKLFSDDEKTITVDNWQGLGGDFKRHLKKPDWTFRPGGNSGVMVSDLFPHMRSIVDDLCVIKSMESDHTNHYEGTLGMHTGSWTFARPSIGSWVSYGLGTENANLPSFMVLAPAAPYAGPQTWGNDFLPGTHQGTHIVP
;
A
#
# COMPACT_ATOMS: atom_id res chain seq x y z
N ASP A 1 -4.48 11.67 -1.54
CA ASP A 1 -5.21 12.24 -2.71
C ASP A 1 -6.54 11.58 -3.05
N SER A 2 -6.94 10.48 -2.43
CA SER A 2 -8.19 9.76 -2.77
C SER A 2 -9.30 9.96 -1.73
N PHE A 3 -9.17 9.32 -0.56
CA PHE A 3 -10.20 9.25 0.49
C PHE A 3 -9.77 9.84 1.84
N ASP A 4 -8.59 10.47 1.87
CA ASP A 4 -8.03 11.09 3.08
C ASP A 4 -7.88 12.61 2.89
N TYR A 5 -8.95 13.32 3.24
CA TYR A 5 -8.99 14.78 3.18
C TYR A 5 -8.16 15.38 4.33
N LYS A 6 -7.08 16.10 3.95
CA LYS A 6 -6.20 16.82 4.87
C LYS A 6 -6.35 18.33 4.68
N PRO A 7 -7.34 19.00 5.32
CA PRO A 7 -7.63 20.42 5.09
C PRO A 7 -6.42 21.33 5.32
N LYS A 8 -5.56 20.99 6.28
CA LYS A 8 -4.35 21.75 6.61
C LYS A 8 -3.33 21.78 5.47
N LEU A 9 -3.25 20.74 4.63
CA LEU A 9 -2.35 20.76 3.47
C LEU A 9 -2.76 21.78 2.41
N PHE A 10 -4.04 22.14 2.34
CA PHE A 10 -4.49 23.21 1.44
C PHE A 10 -4.04 24.59 1.92
N SER A 11 -4.12 24.85 3.24
CA SER A 11 -3.68 26.13 3.83
C SER A 11 -2.16 26.25 3.95
N ASP A 12 -1.46 25.11 4.01
CA ASP A 12 -0.03 25.03 4.24
C ASP A 12 0.78 24.72 2.97
N ASP A 13 0.15 24.82 1.79
CA ASP A 13 0.81 24.62 0.51
C ASP A 13 2.09 25.46 0.39
N GLU A 14 3.13 24.85 -0.17
CA GLU A 14 4.49 25.40 -0.36
C GLU A 14 5.28 25.74 0.92
N LYS A 15 4.65 25.67 2.11
CA LYS A 15 5.36 25.91 3.37
C LYS A 15 6.49 24.90 3.53
N THR A 16 7.65 25.42 3.95
CA THR A 16 8.81 24.58 4.22
C THR A 16 8.69 23.95 5.60
N ILE A 17 8.96 22.66 5.68
CA ILE A 17 9.11 21.91 6.92
C ILE A 17 10.48 21.24 6.96
N THR A 18 10.96 20.94 8.16
CA THR A 18 12.11 20.07 8.37
C THR A 18 11.59 18.70 8.78
N VAL A 19 12.09 17.65 8.14
CA VAL A 19 11.86 16.26 8.54
C VAL A 19 13.19 15.64 8.94
N ASP A 20 13.18 14.81 9.98
CA ASP A 20 14.35 14.15 10.58
C ASP A 20 14.67 12.80 9.93
N ASN A 21 13.77 12.30 9.08
CA ASN A 21 13.96 11.14 8.23
C ASN A 21 13.40 11.41 6.83
N TRP A 22 14.18 11.11 5.80
CA TRP A 22 13.71 11.09 4.43
C TRP A 22 14.23 9.87 3.66
N GLN A 23 13.32 9.07 3.14
CA GLN A 23 13.64 7.84 2.40
C GLN A 23 14.55 6.87 3.17
N GLY A 24 14.36 6.78 4.49
CA GLY A 24 15.16 5.91 5.37
C GLY A 24 16.50 6.51 5.80
N LEU A 25 16.83 7.71 5.33
CA LEU A 25 18.03 8.44 5.75
C LEU A 25 17.67 9.35 6.91
N GLY A 26 18.38 9.19 8.04
CA GLY A 26 18.29 10.12 9.17
C GLY A 26 19.04 11.42 8.88
N GLY A 27 18.51 12.54 9.39
CA GLY A 27 19.11 13.87 9.25
C GLY A 27 18.06 14.95 9.00
N ASP A 28 18.50 16.21 8.93
CA ASP A 28 17.59 17.34 8.74
C ASP A 28 17.37 17.63 7.25
N PHE A 29 16.19 17.28 6.74
CA PHE A 29 15.82 17.51 5.34
C PHE A 29 14.74 18.59 5.24
N LYS A 30 15.01 19.64 4.46
CA LYS A 30 14.00 20.64 4.11
C LYS A 30 13.09 20.10 3.00
N ARG A 31 11.78 20.12 3.25
CA ARG A 31 10.74 19.70 2.29
C ARG A 31 9.64 20.75 2.23
N HIS A 32 8.89 20.74 1.14
CA HIS A 32 7.71 21.59 0.99
C HIS A 32 6.46 20.73 1.16
N LEU A 33 5.50 21.26 1.91
CA LEU A 33 4.16 20.72 1.92
C LEU A 33 3.52 20.99 0.56
N LYS A 34 2.86 19.97 0.01
CA LYS A 34 2.13 20.07 -1.25
C LYS A 34 0.66 19.79 -0.96
N LYS A 35 -0.21 20.72 -1.36
CA LYS A 35 -1.65 20.46 -1.35
C LYS A 35 -2.00 19.36 -2.34
N PRO A 36 -3.10 18.61 -2.11
CA PRO A 36 -3.66 17.72 -3.13
C PRO A 36 -3.99 18.49 -4.42
N ASP A 37 -3.75 17.87 -5.57
CA ASP A 37 -4.06 18.48 -6.88
C ASP A 37 -5.59 18.52 -7.18
N TRP A 38 -6.38 17.78 -6.40
CA TRP A 38 -7.84 17.68 -6.56
C TRP A 38 -8.59 18.23 -5.34
N THR A 39 -9.76 18.81 -5.60
CA THR A 39 -10.73 19.19 -4.56
C THR A 39 -11.42 17.95 -3.98
N PHE A 40 -11.82 18.05 -2.72
CA PHE A 40 -12.58 16.99 -2.03
C PHE A 40 -14.01 17.47 -1.78
N ARG A 41 -14.97 16.53 -1.90
CA ARG A 41 -16.37 16.78 -1.58
C ARG A 41 -16.93 15.60 -0.77
N PRO A 42 -17.87 15.84 0.16
CA PRO A 42 -18.53 14.75 0.88
C PRO A 42 -19.33 13.88 -0.11
N GLY A 43 -19.33 12.58 0.11
CA GLY A 43 -20.13 11.61 -0.63
C GLY A 43 -21.10 10.86 0.27
N GLY A 44 -22.19 10.38 -0.34
CA GLY A 44 -23.20 9.56 0.32
C GLY A 44 -23.79 10.21 1.58
N ASN A 45 -24.40 9.37 2.41
CA ASN A 45 -24.90 9.72 3.73
C ASN A 45 -23.81 9.68 4.79
N SER A 46 -22.74 8.89 4.57
CA SER A 46 -21.58 8.84 5.47
C SER A 46 -20.81 10.16 5.53
N GLY A 47 -20.94 11.00 4.49
CA GLY A 47 -20.25 12.28 4.40
C GLY A 47 -18.74 12.15 4.20
N VAL A 48 -18.25 10.95 3.86
CA VAL A 48 -16.82 10.71 3.63
C VAL A 48 -16.34 11.64 2.51
N MET A 49 -15.26 12.38 2.79
CA MET A 49 -14.65 13.29 1.82
C MET A 49 -13.89 12.49 0.77
N VAL A 50 -14.35 12.57 -0.49
CA VAL A 50 -13.73 11.89 -1.64
C VAL A 50 -13.25 12.93 -2.63
N SER A 51 -12.01 12.72 -3.09
CA SER A 51 -11.37 13.52 -4.12
C SER A 51 -12.10 13.46 -5.45
N ASP A 52 -12.08 14.56 -6.18
CA ASP A 52 -12.59 14.66 -7.55
C ASP A 52 -11.79 13.85 -8.57
N LEU A 53 -10.69 13.23 -8.16
CA LEU A 53 -10.02 12.18 -8.93
C LEU A 53 -10.89 10.93 -9.08
N PHE A 54 -11.74 10.62 -8.09
CA PHE A 54 -12.59 9.42 -8.09
C PHE A 54 -14.08 9.76 -7.95
N PRO A 55 -14.66 10.52 -8.89
CA PRO A 55 -16.01 11.06 -8.75
C PRO A 55 -17.08 9.94 -8.72
N HIS A 56 -16.86 8.84 -9.45
CA HIS A 56 -17.76 7.68 -9.46
C HIS A 56 -17.63 6.80 -8.21
N MET A 57 -16.47 6.80 -7.54
CA MET A 57 -16.35 6.13 -6.23
C MET A 57 -17.11 6.92 -5.17
N ARG A 58 -17.11 8.25 -5.25
CA ARG A 58 -17.88 9.10 -4.34
C ARG A 58 -19.38 8.79 -4.36
N SER A 59 -19.96 8.42 -5.50
CA SER A 59 -21.40 8.08 -5.58
C SER A 59 -21.77 6.76 -4.91
N ILE A 60 -20.79 5.91 -4.62
CA ILE A 60 -20.98 4.61 -3.95
C ILE A 60 -20.22 4.55 -2.62
N VAL A 61 -19.78 5.68 -2.06
CA VAL A 61 -18.84 5.68 -0.92
C VAL A 61 -19.42 5.02 0.33
N ASP A 62 -20.74 5.02 0.49
CA ASP A 62 -21.43 4.34 1.60
C ASP A 62 -21.31 2.81 1.52
N ASP A 63 -21.05 2.26 0.33
CA ASP A 63 -20.81 0.82 0.11
C ASP A 63 -19.32 0.46 0.23
N LEU A 64 -18.44 1.45 0.48
CA LEU A 64 -17.00 1.25 0.63
C LEU A 64 -16.60 1.19 2.10
N CYS A 65 -15.72 0.25 2.44
CA CYS A 65 -14.98 0.27 3.70
C CYS A 65 -13.70 1.09 3.53
N VAL A 66 -13.65 2.29 4.11
CA VAL A 66 -12.45 3.15 4.06
C VAL A 66 -11.64 2.99 5.34
N ILE A 67 -10.47 2.35 5.23
CA ILE A 67 -9.53 2.20 6.35
C ILE A 67 -8.61 3.43 6.39
N LYS A 68 -8.81 4.30 7.38
CA LYS A 68 -8.01 5.53 7.57
C LYS A 68 -6.91 5.41 8.63
N SER A 69 -6.81 4.25 9.27
CA SER A 69 -5.87 3.97 10.36
C SER A 69 -4.55 3.36 9.87
N MET A 70 -4.31 3.28 8.56
CA MET A 70 -3.05 2.73 8.03
C MET A 70 -1.94 3.77 8.19
N GLU A 71 -0.86 3.35 8.83
CA GLU A 71 0.38 4.11 8.97
C GLU A 71 1.58 3.27 8.50
N SER A 72 2.71 3.94 8.24
CA SER A 72 3.97 3.31 7.83
C SER A 72 5.12 4.01 8.53
N ASP A 73 6.04 3.22 9.07
CA ASP A 73 7.26 3.70 9.73
C ASP A 73 8.36 4.05 8.73
N HIS A 74 8.14 3.81 7.44
CA HIS A 74 9.11 4.09 6.39
C HIS A 74 8.52 4.93 5.25
N THR A 75 9.34 5.85 4.72
CA THR A 75 8.95 6.83 3.68
C THR A 75 9.45 6.46 2.28
N ASN A 76 10.33 5.47 2.17
CA ASN A 76 10.82 4.97 0.88
C ASN A 76 9.91 3.86 0.32
N HIS A 77 9.78 3.84 -0.99
CA HIS A 77 8.88 2.94 -1.70
C HIS A 77 9.25 1.47 -1.51
N TYR A 78 10.54 1.12 -1.47
CA TYR A 78 11.01 -0.27 -1.38
C TYR A 78 10.57 -0.94 -0.07
N GLU A 79 10.87 -0.31 1.06
CA GLU A 79 10.54 -0.78 2.39
C GLU A 79 9.04 -0.74 2.66
N GLY A 80 8.33 0.28 2.12
CA GLY A 80 6.87 0.32 2.16
C GLY A 80 6.24 -0.86 1.41
N THR A 81 6.79 -1.20 0.24
CA THR A 81 6.34 -2.37 -0.53
C THR A 81 6.59 -3.66 0.24
N LEU A 82 7.79 -3.82 0.81
CA LEU A 82 8.13 -4.97 1.64
C LEU A 82 7.22 -5.06 2.87
N GLY A 83 6.96 -3.93 3.54
CA GLY A 83 6.09 -3.82 4.71
C GLY A 83 4.65 -4.23 4.42
N MET A 84 4.06 -3.75 3.33
CA MET A 84 2.71 -4.15 2.92
C MET A 84 2.61 -5.64 2.63
N HIS A 85 3.63 -6.20 1.97
CA HIS A 85 3.58 -7.59 1.54
C HIS A 85 3.98 -8.59 2.63
N THR A 86 4.87 -8.21 3.54
CA THR A 86 5.50 -9.15 4.49
C THR A 86 5.30 -8.77 5.96
N GLY A 87 4.70 -7.60 6.23
CA GLY A 87 4.57 -7.05 7.59
C GLY A 87 5.91 -6.62 8.20
N SER A 88 6.95 -6.45 7.38
CA SER A 88 8.30 -6.07 7.80
C SER A 88 8.95 -5.17 6.76
N TRP A 89 9.61 -4.11 7.21
CA TRP A 89 10.32 -3.16 6.34
C TRP A 89 11.84 -3.36 6.33
N THR A 90 12.40 -4.20 7.23
CA THR A 90 13.86 -4.40 7.38
C THR A 90 14.37 -5.67 6.71
N PHE A 91 13.59 -6.74 6.76
CA PHE A 91 13.89 -8.02 6.11
C PHE A 91 12.59 -8.70 5.69
N ALA A 92 12.66 -9.48 4.62
CA ALA A 92 11.51 -10.22 4.14
C ALA A 92 11.03 -11.23 5.19
N ARG A 93 9.72 -11.36 5.33
CA ARG A 93 9.03 -12.42 6.06
C ARG A 93 8.09 -13.09 5.06
N PRO A 94 7.44 -14.22 5.39
CA PRO A 94 6.49 -14.83 4.47
C PRO A 94 5.46 -13.80 4.06
N SER A 95 5.25 -13.68 2.75
CA SER A 95 4.32 -12.69 2.21
C SER A 95 2.89 -12.98 2.65
N ILE A 96 2.01 -11.99 2.55
CA ILE A 96 0.57 -12.14 2.80
C ILE A 96 -0.02 -13.26 1.94
N GLY A 97 0.41 -13.40 0.68
CA GLY A 97 -0.03 -14.50 -0.19
C GLY A 97 0.44 -15.87 0.31
N SER A 98 1.67 -15.95 0.81
CA SER A 98 2.24 -17.16 1.40
C SER A 98 1.52 -17.56 2.70
N TRP A 99 1.16 -16.58 3.54
CA TRP A 99 0.36 -16.82 4.74
C TRP A 99 -1.06 -17.29 4.42
N VAL A 100 -1.71 -16.68 3.42
CA VAL A 100 -3.03 -17.12 2.95
C VAL A 100 -2.95 -18.55 2.42
N SER A 101 -1.96 -18.84 1.59
CA SER A 101 -1.70 -20.18 1.05
C SER A 101 -1.45 -21.22 2.16
N TYR A 102 -0.69 -20.86 3.21
CA TYR A 102 -0.41 -21.74 4.34
C TYR A 102 -1.62 -21.94 5.26
N GLY A 103 -2.32 -20.85 5.61
CA GLY A 103 -3.39 -20.86 6.58
C GLY A 103 -4.72 -21.39 6.03
N LEU A 104 -5.03 -21.09 4.77
CA LEU A 104 -6.29 -21.51 4.13
C LEU A 104 -6.11 -22.71 3.20
N GLY A 105 -4.88 -23.00 2.75
CA GLY A 105 -4.62 -24.07 1.80
C GLY A 105 -5.12 -23.73 0.39
N THR A 106 -5.49 -24.76 -0.36
CA THR A 106 -6.05 -24.64 -1.71
C THR A 106 -7.12 -25.71 -1.93
N GLU A 107 -8.22 -25.32 -2.58
CA GLU A 107 -9.22 -26.28 -3.08
C GLU A 107 -8.79 -26.90 -4.41
N ASN A 108 -7.77 -26.33 -5.05
CA ASN A 108 -7.22 -26.80 -6.33
C ASN A 108 -5.95 -27.62 -6.09
N ALA A 109 -5.99 -28.89 -6.49
CA ALA A 109 -4.85 -29.82 -6.41
C ALA A 109 -3.93 -29.78 -7.65
N ASN A 110 -4.33 -29.09 -8.72
CA ASN A 110 -3.66 -29.12 -10.02
C ASN A 110 -2.87 -27.84 -10.33
N LEU A 111 -3.03 -26.78 -9.54
CA LEU A 111 -2.32 -25.51 -9.71
C LEU A 111 -1.68 -25.04 -8.40
N PRO A 112 -0.63 -24.20 -8.47
CA PRO A 112 -0.12 -23.52 -7.29
C PRO A 112 -1.22 -22.71 -6.60
N SER A 113 -1.22 -22.75 -5.27
CA SER A 113 -2.17 -22.04 -4.42
C SER A 113 -1.94 -20.53 -4.38
N PHE A 114 -0.74 -20.08 -4.75
CA PHE A 114 -0.37 -18.67 -4.81
C PHE A 114 0.32 -18.35 -6.14
N MET A 115 -0.37 -17.56 -6.95
CA MET A 115 0.06 -17.14 -8.29
C MET A 115 0.36 -15.64 -8.28
N VAL A 116 1.45 -15.24 -8.94
CA VAL A 116 1.87 -13.85 -9.10
C VAL A 116 1.82 -13.54 -10.59
N LEU A 117 0.88 -12.70 -11.02
CA LEU A 117 0.67 -12.37 -12.43
C LEU A 117 1.33 -11.02 -12.74
N ALA A 118 2.45 -11.02 -13.47
CA ALA A 118 3.14 -9.79 -13.82
C ALA A 118 4.03 -9.94 -15.07
N PRO A 119 4.13 -8.91 -15.94
CA PRO A 119 4.96 -8.97 -17.15
C PRO A 119 6.46 -9.00 -16.86
N ALA A 120 6.87 -8.49 -15.70
CA ALA A 120 8.22 -8.54 -15.16
C ALA A 120 8.12 -8.73 -13.65
N ALA A 121 9.22 -9.04 -12.97
CA ALA A 121 9.22 -9.09 -11.51
C ALA A 121 8.74 -7.75 -10.93
N PRO A 122 7.66 -7.73 -10.11
CA PRO A 122 7.22 -6.50 -9.46
C PRO A 122 8.33 -5.82 -8.65
N TYR A 123 8.10 -4.55 -8.33
CA TYR A 123 8.99 -3.75 -7.51
C TYR A 123 9.34 -4.45 -6.19
N ALA A 124 10.59 -4.32 -5.73
CA ALA A 124 11.22 -5.13 -4.67
C ALA A 124 11.44 -6.63 -4.98
N GLY A 125 10.94 -7.17 -6.10
CA GLY A 125 11.26 -8.53 -6.55
C GLY A 125 10.65 -9.65 -5.71
N PRO A 126 11.20 -10.89 -5.79
CA PRO A 126 10.53 -12.10 -5.31
C PRO A 126 10.26 -12.16 -3.80
N GLN A 127 10.97 -11.36 -3.02
CA GLN A 127 10.75 -11.18 -1.58
C GLN A 127 9.33 -10.66 -1.24
N THR A 128 8.64 -9.98 -2.15
CA THR A 128 7.26 -9.51 -1.91
C THR A 128 6.20 -10.62 -2.09
N TRP A 129 6.60 -11.78 -2.60
CA TRP A 129 5.76 -12.98 -2.72
C TRP A 129 6.49 -14.26 -2.27
N GLY A 130 7.48 -14.10 -1.38
CA GLY A 130 8.30 -15.19 -0.86
C GLY A 130 7.59 -16.00 0.23
N ASN A 131 7.86 -17.31 0.31
CA ASN A 131 7.42 -18.16 1.43
C ASN A 131 8.31 -18.03 2.67
N ASP A 132 9.56 -17.60 2.49
CA ASP A 132 10.57 -17.50 3.56
C ASP A 132 10.63 -18.81 4.38
N PHE A 133 10.45 -18.75 5.71
CA PHE A 133 10.46 -19.92 6.59
C PHE A 133 9.22 -20.83 6.50
N LEU A 134 8.19 -20.49 5.71
CA LEU A 134 7.07 -21.41 5.45
C LEU A 134 7.49 -22.52 4.47
N PRO A 135 6.79 -23.67 4.41
CA PRO A 135 7.07 -24.71 3.42
C PRO A 135 7.08 -24.16 1.98
N GLY A 136 7.99 -24.69 1.14
CA GLY A 136 8.20 -24.22 -0.23
C GLY A 136 6.96 -24.31 -1.14
N THR A 137 5.97 -25.13 -0.78
CA THR A 137 4.67 -25.22 -1.46
C THR A 137 3.85 -23.92 -1.39
N HIS A 138 4.21 -22.98 -0.51
CA HIS A 138 3.54 -21.69 -0.36
C HIS A 138 4.31 -20.54 -1.05
N GLN A 139 5.34 -20.85 -1.84
CA GLN A 139 6.06 -19.87 -2.63
C GLN A 139 5.17 -19.34 -3.76
N GLY A 140 5.11 -18.01 -3.92
CA GLY A 140 4.42 -17.40 -5.05
C GLY A 140 5.05 -17.82 -6.38
N THR A 141 4.21 -18.33 -7.28
CA THR A 141 4.61 -18.74 -8.64
C THR A 141 4.39 -17.58 -9.60
N HIS A 142 5.47 -16.98 -10.10
CA HIS A 142 5.41 -15.86 -11.05
C HIS A 142 5.11 -16.36 -12.46
N ILE A 143 4.01 -15.88 -13.03
CA ILE A 143 3.61 -16.10 -14.41
C ILE A 143 3.70 -14.78 -15.16
N VAL A 144 4.35 -14.83 -16.32
CA VAL A 144 4.38 -13.76 -17.31
C VAL A 144 3.16 -13.94 -18.23
N PRO A 145 2.16 -13.02 -18.19
CA PRO A 145 0.95 -13.12 -19.00
C PRO A 145 1.19 -12.77 -20.48
#